data_AF-A0A8I3ASM4-F1
#
_entry.id   AF-A0A8I3ASM4-F1
#
_cell.length_a   1.000
_cell.length_b   1.000
_cell.length_c   1.000
_cell.angle_alpha   90.00
_cell.angle_beta   90.00
_cell.angle_gamma   90.00
#
_symmetry.space_group_name_H-M   'P 1'
#
loop_
_entity.id
_entity.type
_entity.pdbx_description
1 polymer ?
#
loop_
_entity_poly.entity_id
_entity_poly.type
_entity_poly.pdbx_seq_one_letter_code
_entity_poly.pdbx_strand_id
1 'polypeptide(L)'
;MGTTVRAAQFIGLNQEESWGDIDTVERQTRCYVWWSVFIGAGFISMSWGTPPMLIETDCHVQQPLDVKDSFEQCPKFGSTEIYEDGQSRPVTVGSSNRFKAKMYKIANSIMDQIYFTQHNGSEELCQSISKLHQRLLAWERSIPPELRAESHPPNTIEDGEDAALKRIFAIQALTLQVSYDNVQILLFRPLISIGGVPRSRISTRANSPALATQASLANVPSAFINIAQQQCWASATRTSEVAKRPDLLRLFQFGFPAIHVGVHAFSAGVMLGLLALLSPLSARGQENHTCGVK
;
A
#
# COMPACT_ATOMS: atom_id res chain seq x y z
N MET A 1 -3.42 -17.41 6.09
CA MET A 1 -3.99 -16.50 5.07
C MET A 1 -4.70 -17.23 3.95
N GLY A 2 -4.07 -18.10 3.14
CA GLY A 2 -4.80 -18.86 2.11
C GLY A 2 -5.93 -19.76 2.66
N THR A 3 -5.79 -20.27 3.89
CA THR A 3 -6.87 -20.96 4.62
C THR A 3 -7.95 -19.99 5.09
N THR A 4 -7.56 -18.84 5.64
CA THR A 4 -8.45 -17.75 6.09
C THR A 4 -9.35 -17.26 4.98
N VAL A 5 -8.80 -16.99 3.79
CA VAL A 5 -9.55 -16.55 2.61
C VAL A 5 -10.59 -17.59 2.21
N ARG A 6 -10.18 -18.87 2.10
CA ARG A 6 -11.09 -19.96 1.75
C ARG A 6 -12.19 -20.17 2.79
N ALA A 7 -11.87 -20.04 4.07
CA ALA A 7 -12.86 -20.12 5.14
C ALA A 7 -13.86 -18.96 5.07
N ALA A 8 -13.40 -17.73 4.83
CA ALA A 8 -14.25 -16.55 4.66
C ALA A 8 -15.20 -16.70 3.46
N GLN A 9 -14.70 -17.20 2.33
CA GLN A 9 -15.52 -17.50 1.14
C GLN A 9 -16.51 -18.64 1.41
N PHE A 10 -16.07 -19.70 2.11
CA PHE A 10 -16.92 -20.85 2.43
C PHE A 10 -18.14 -20.47 3.27
N ILE A 11 -17.97 -19.53 4.21
CA ILE A 11 -19.09 -19.02 5.02
C ILE A 11 -19.89 -17.89 4.33
N GLY A 12 -19.61 -17.58 3.06
CA GLY A 12 -20.31 -16.53 2.31
C GLY A 12 -19.96 -15.10 2.74
N LEU A 13 -18.84 -14.89 3.43
CA LEU A 13 -18.46 -13.56 3.93
C LEU A 13 -18.15 -12.56 2.79
N ASN A 14 -17.90 -13.04 1.58
CA ASN A 14 -17.66 -12.21 0.40
C ASN A 14 -18.95 -11.85 -0.38
N GLN A 15 -20.10 -12.33 0.07
CA GLN A 15 -21.40 -12.18 -0.58
C GLN A 15 -22.41 -11.59 0.38
N GLU A 16 -22.52 -10.26 0.42
CA GLU A 16 -23.40 -9.56 1.37
C GLU A 16 -24.87 -9.96 1.22
N GLU A 17 -25.33 -10.26 0.00
CA GLU A 17 -26.69 -10.73 -0.30
C GLU A 17 -27.04 -12.07 0.37
N SER A 18 -26.03 -12.86 0.75
CA SER A 18 -26.22 -14.19 1.36
C SER A 18 -26.43 -14.15 2.88
N TRP A 19 -26.28 -12.98 3.51
CA TRP A 19 -26.25 -12.88 4.98
C TRP A 19 -27.61 -13.00 5.65
N GLY A 20 -28.70 -12.87 4.90
CA GLY A 20 -30.07 -12.91 5.43
C GLY A 20 -30.42 -11.65 6.24
N ASP A 21 -31.45 -11.76 7.08
CA ASP A 21 -31.86 -10.69 7.98
C ASP A 21 -30.98 -10.71 9.25
N ILE A 22 -30.00 -9.83 9.29
CA ILE A 22 -29.07 -9.64 10.41
C ILE A 22 -29.15 -8.20 10.88
N ASP A 23 -28.83 -7.96 12.16
CA ASP A 23 -28.83 -6.62 12.68
C ASP A 23 -27.73 -5.75 12.02
N THR A 24 -27.88 -4.42 12.14
CA THR A 24 -26.95 -3.47 11.53
C THR A 24 -25.52 -3.61 12.06
N VAL A 25 -25.37 -3.95 13.34
CA VAL A 25 -24.06 -4.05 14.00
C VAL A 25 -23.31 -5.25 13.44
N GLU A 26 -23.95 -6.42 13.42
CA GLU A 26 -23.43 -7.65 12.85
C GLU A 26 -23.11 -7.48 11.37
N ARG A 27 -23.97 -6.81 10.59
CA ARG A 27 -23.70 -6.50 9.18
C ARG A 27 -22.39 -5.71 9.02
N GLN A 28 -22.22 -4.63 9.79
CA GLN A 28 -21.00 -3.84 9.72
C GLN A 28 -19.78 -4.62 10.21
N THR A 29 -19.91 -5.43 11.26
CA THR A 29 -18.84 -6.30 11.73
C THR A 29 -18.40 -7.28 10.64
N ARG A 30 -19.34 -7.93 9.93
CA ARG A 30 -19.03 -8.82 8.80
C ARG A 30 -18.32 -8.08 7.67
N CYS A 31 -18.77 -6.87 7.32
CA CYS A 31 -18.06 -6.01 6.36
C CYS A 31 -16.62 -5.73 6.81
N TYR A 32 -16.42 -5.29 8.07
CA TYR A 32 -15.09 -5.02 8.61
C TYR A 32 -14.17 -6.24 8.58
N VAL A 33 -14.69 -7.42 8.94
CA VAL A 33 -13.92 -8.68 8.89
C VAL A 33 -13.54 -9.01 7.45
N TRP A 34 -14.48 -8.92 6.50
CA TRP A 34 -14.22 -9.16 5.09
C TRP A 34 -13.11 -8.25 4.55
N TRP A 35 -13.21 -6.94 4.77
CA TRP A 35 -12.22 -5.99 4.29
C TRP A 35 -10.86 -6.15 4.96
N SER A 36 -10.83 -6.61 6.22
CA SER A 36 -9.58 -6.99 6.89
C SER A 36 -8.94 -8.23 6.25
N VAL A 37 -9.74 -9.24 5.89
CA VAL A 37 -9.27 -10.41 5.13
C VAL A 37 -8.76 -9.99 3.75
N PHE A 38 -9.48 -9.11 3.05
CA PHE A 38 -9.10 -8.58 1.73
C PHE A 38 -7.75 -7.86 1.77
N ILE A 39 -7.58 -6.90 2.69
CA ILE A 39 -6.33 -6.16 2.89
C ILE A 39 -5.20 -7.12 3.26
N GLY A 40 -5.45 -8.05 4.20
CA GLY A 40 -4.46 -9.03 4.63
C GLY A 40 -4.01 -9.94 3.49
N ALA A 41 -4.94 -10.46 2.68
CA ALA A 41 -4.63 -11.31 1.52
C ALA A 41 -3.82 -10.56 0.47
N GLY A 42 -4.16 -9.29 0.19
CA GLY A 42 -3.38 -8.42 -0.68
C GLY A 42 -1.98 -8.14 -0.14
N PHE A 43 -1.84 -7.91 1.17
CA PHE A 43 -0.55 -7.69 1.82
C PHE A 43 0.36 -8.91 1.66
N ILE A 44 -0.14 -10.11 1.95
CA ILE A 44 0.64 -11.35 1.73
C ILE A 44 0.98 -11.53 0.24
N SER A 45 0.01 -11.33 -0.65
CA SER A 45 0.26 -11.58 -2.07
C SER A 45 1.38 -10.68 -2.62
N MET A 46 1.37 -9.40 -2.24
CA MET A 46 2.41 -8.44 -2.62
C MET A 46 3.76 -8.73 -1.96
N SER A 47 3.77 -9.00 -0.65
CA SER A 47 5.03 -9.17 0.09
C SER A 47 5.80 -10.42 -0.34
N TRP A 48 5.11 -11.48 -0.75
CA TRP A 48 5.74 -12.71 -1.24
C TRP A 48 5.79 -12.81 -2.76
N GLY A 49 5.22 -11.85 -3.49
CA GLY A 49 5.17 -11.86 -4.96
C GLY A 49 4.34 -13.00 -5.55
N THR A 50 3.29 -13.43 -4.84
CA THR A 50 2.38 -14.48 -5.31
C THR A 50 1.18 -13.86 -6.04
N PRO A 51 0.47 -14.62 -6.90
CA PRO A 51 -0.78 -14.16 -7.49
C PRO A 51 -1.78 -13.66 -6.43
N PRO A 52 -2.60 -12.64 -6.74
CA PRO A 52 -3.68 -12.21 -5.85
C PRO A 52 -4.56 -13.40 -5.46
N MET A 53 -4.77 -13.59 -4.14
CA MET A 53 -5.65 -14.66 -3.63
C MET A 53 -7.14 -14.35 -3.83
N LEU A 54 -7.46 -13.09 -4.10
CA LEU A 54 -8.81 -12.57 -4.25
C LEU A 54 -8.89 -11.77 -5.55
N ILE A 55 -9.96 -12.01 -6.30
CA ILE A 55 -10.30 -11.23 -7.50
C ILE A 55 -11.35 -10.21 -7.07
N GLU A 56 -11.18 -8.95 -7.49
CA GLU A 56 -12.09 -7.86 -7.11
C GLU A 56 -13.53 -8.13 -7.55
N THR A 57 -13.73 -8.84 -8.67
CA THR A 57 -15.06 -9.21 -9.20
C THR A 57 -15.85 -10.14 -8.28
N ASP A 58 -15.18 -10.88 -7.40
CA ASP A 58 -15.81 -11.86 -6.51
C ASP A 58 -16.13 -11.25 -5.13
N CYS A 59 -15.88 -9.95 -4.98
CA CYS A 59 -16.08 -9.19 -3.76
C CYS A 59 -17.39 -8.39 -3.84
N HIS A 60 -18.47 -8.93 -3.30
CA HIS A 60 -19.79 -8.28 -3.28
C HIS A 60 -20.14 -7.84 -1.85
N VAL A 61 -19.27 -7.03 -1.26
CA VAL A 61 -19.42 -6.50 0.10
C VAL A 61 -19.16 -5.01 0.06
N GLN A 62 -20.06 -4.20 0.60
CA GLN A 62 -19.87 -2.74 0.67
C GLN A 62 -18.79 -2.36 1.68
N GLN A 63 -18.19 -1.18 1.52
CA GLN A 63 -17.28 -0.64 2.54
C GLN A 63 -18.00 -0.49 3.89
N PRO A 64 -17.34 -0.83 5.01
CA PRO A 64 -17.99 -0.82 6.31
C PRO A 64 -18.31 0.62 6.73
N LEU A 65 -19.53 0.80 7.21
CA LEU A 65 -19.97 2.01 7.88
C LEU A 65 -19.49 2.01 9.34
N ASP A 66 -19.31 3.20 9.88
CA ASP A 66 -18.96 3.32 11.30
C ASP A 66 -20.15 2.87 12.17
N VAL A 67 -19.87 1.91 13.05
CA VAL A 67 -20.78 1.51 14.12
C VAL A 67 -20.67 2.52 15.26
N LYS A 68 -21.67 2.62 16.14
CA LYS A 68 -21.72 3.61 17.24
C LYS A 68 -20.43 3.77 18.05
N ASP A 69 -19.64 2.71 18.22
CA ASP A 69 -18.39 2.74 18.97
C ASP A 69 -17.16 3.13 18.13
N SER A 70 -17.31 3.34 16.83
CA SER A 70 -16.24 3.69 15.88
C SER A 70 -16.33 5.11 15.34
N PHE A 71 -17.26 5.94 15.85
CA PHE A 71 -17.38 7.36 15.47
C PHE A 71 -16.29 8.26 16.06
N GLU A 72 -15.32 7.71 16.77
CA GLU A 72 -14.25 8.49 17.38
C GLU A 72 -13.42 9.19 16.31
N GLN A 73 -13.40 10.52 16.38
CA GLN A 73 -12.67 11.38 15.46
C GLN A 73 -11.31 11.75 16.04
N CYS A 74 -10.35 12.08 15.16
CA CYS A 74 -9.08 12.58 15.64
C CYS A 74 -9.26 13.95 16.32
N PRO A 75 -8.77 14.14 17.55
CA PRO A 75 -8.88 15.42 18.23
C PRO A 75 -8.23 16.54 17.42
N LYS A 76 -8.90 17.71 17.35
CA LYS A 76 -8.51 18.90 16.56
C LYS A 76 -8.65 18.77 15.03
N PHE A 77 -9.15 17.64 14.53
CA PHE A 77 -9.50 17.47 13.13
C PHE A 77 -11.02 17.42 12.97
N GLY A 78 -11.50 17.89 11.82
CA GLY A 78 -12.92 17.92 11.47
C GLY A 78 -13.12 17.65 9.98
N SER A 79 -12.23 16.86 9.39
CA SER A 79 -12.30 16.55 7.97
C SER A 79 -13.41 15.53 7.69
N THR A 80 -13.79 15.44 6.41
CA THR A 80 -14.82 14.53 5.95
C THR A 80 -14.28 13.67 4.82
N GLU A 81 -14.83 12.47 4.68
CA GLU A 81 -14.58 11.57 3.57
C GLU A 81 -15.89 11.26 2.82
N ILE A 82 -15.74 10.95 1.53
CA ILE A 82 -16.86 10.54 0.67
C ILE A 82 -16.96 9.01 0.69
N TYR A 83 -18.12 8.52 1.12
CA TYR A 83 -18.46 7.10 1.17
C TYR A 83 -18.91 6.57 -0.19
N GLU A 84 -19.05 5.25 -0.35
CA GLU A 84 -19.47 4.64 -1.62
C GLU A 84 -20.90 5.05 -2.05
N ASP A 85 -21.74 5.45 -1.10
CA ASP A 85 -23.08 6.01 -1.36
C ASP A 85 -23.05 7.50 -1.75
N GLY A 86 -21.86 8.09 -1.91
CA GLY A 86 -21.68 9.50 -2.26
C GLY A 86 -21.89 10.47 -1.10
N GLN A 87 -22.23 9.99 0.10
CA GLN A 87 -22.42 10.86 1.25
C GLN A 87 -21.08 11.28 1.87
N SER A 88 -20.98 12.56 2.21
CA SER A 88 -19.87 13.08 3.00
C SER A 88 -20.12 12.82 4.47
N ARG A 89 -19.18 12.14 5.13
CA ARG A 89 -19.25 11.81 6.56
C ARG A 89 -17.93 12.15 7.24
N PRO A 90 -17.92 12.37 8.57
CA PRO A 90 -16.69 12.68 9.28
C PRO A 90 -15.68 11.53 9.20
N VAL A 91 -14.40 11.89 9.22
CA VAL A 91 -13.31 10.90 9.30
C VAL A 91 -13.19 10.40 10.73
N THR A 92 -13.07 9.08 10.85
CA THR A 92 -13.08 8.34 12.12
C THR A 92 -11.95 7.32 12.16
N VAL A 93 -11.82 6.60 13.27
CA VAL A 93 -10.90 5.46 13.40
C VAL A 93 -11.14 4.41 12.28
N GLY A 94 -12.39 4.22 11.84
CA GLY A 94 -12.76 3.29 10.77
C GLY A 94 -12.25 3.72 9.38
N SER A 95 -12.05 5.01 9.15
CA SER A 95 -11.65 5.57 7.85
C SER A 95 -10.35 4.96 7.33
N SER A 96 -9.37 4.71 8.20
CA SER A 96 -8.10 4.11 7.78
C SER A 96 -8.28 2.76 7.09
N ASN A 97 -9.21 1.92 7.56
CA ASN A 97 -9.51 0.65 6.91
C ASN A 97 -10.09 0.86 5.51
N ARG A 98 -11.02 1.81 5.34
CA ARG A 98 -11.60 2.17 4.04
C ARG A 98 -10.56 2.68 3.05
N PHE A 99 -9.68 3.59 3.50
CA PHE A 99 -8.59 4.08 2.66
C PHE A 99 -7.59 2.98 2.28
N LYS A 100 -7.25 2.08 3.21
CA LYS A 100 -6.44 0.90 2.90
C LYS A 100 -7.14 0.01 1.87
N ALA A 101 -8.41 -0.34 2.06
CA ALA A 101 -9.15 -1.16 1.12
C ALA A 101 -9.13 -0.58 -0.30
N LYS A 102 -9.41 0.73 -0.45
CA LYS A 102 -9.34 1.45 -1.74
C LYS A 102 -7.94 1.35 -2.39
N MET A 103 -6.87 1.49 -1.62
CA MET A 103 -5.49 1.34 -2.11
C MET A 103 -5.17 -0.10 -2.51
N TYR A 104 -5.59 -1.09 -1.71
CA TYR A 104 -5.34 -2.50 -2.01
C TYR A 104 -6.11 -2.99 -3.25
N LYS A 105 -7.25 -2.37 -3.60
CA LYS A 105 -7.89 -2.57 -4.92
C LYS A 105 -6.97 -2.13 -6.07
N ILE A 106 -6.35 -0.95 -5.95
CA ILE A 106 -5.34 -0.47 -6.93
C ILE A 106 -4.15 -1.42 -6.96
N ALA A 107 -3.67 -1.87 -5.80
CA ALA A 107 -2.54 -2.78 -5.70
C ALA A 107 -2.80 -4.15 -6.33
N ASN A 108 -4.02 -4.70 -6.17
CA ASN A 108 -4.44 -5.91 -6.86
C ASN A 108 -4.50 -5.70 -8.38
N SER A 109 -4.98 -4.53 -8.85
CA SER A 109 -4.92 -4.18 -10.28
C SER A 109 -3.46 -4.14 -10.78
N ILE A 110 -2.52 -3.65 -9.97
CA ILE A 110 -1.09 -3.65 -10.30
C ILE A 110 -0.58 -5.08 -10.41
N MET A 111 -0.87 -5.93 -9.43
CA MET A 111 -0.44 -7.33 -9.47
C MET A 111 -0.95 -8.02 -10.73
N ASP A 112 -2.26 -7.92 -11.01
CA ASP A 112 -2.88 -8.53 -12.17
C ASP A 112 -2.32 -7.98 -13.50
N GLN A 113 -2.37 -6.67 -13.71
CA GLN A 113 -2.03 -6.05 -14.99
C GLN A 113 -0.52 -6.03 -15.22
N ILE A 114 0.32 -5.90 -14.20
CA ILE A 114 1.76 -5.68 -14.39
C ILE A 114 2.57 -6.98 -14.24
N TYR A 115 2.13 -7.90 -13.38
CA TYR A 115 2.88 -9.11 -13.05
C TYR A 115 2.27 -10.40 -13.61
N PHE A 116 0.95 -10.48 -13.78
CA PHE A 116 0.27 -11.70 -14.21
C PHE A 116 -0.39 -11.62 -15.60
N THR A 117 -0.47 -10.43 -16.20
CA THR A 117 -0.95 -10.21 -17.57
C THR A 117 0.24 -10.11 -18.54
N GLN A 118 0.12 -10.75 -19.71
CA GLN A 118 1.10 -10.59 -20.79
C GLN A 118 0.81 -9.32 -21.57
N HIS A 119 1.84 -8.48 -21.75
CA HIS A 119 1.78 -7.28 -22.60
C HIS A 119 2.38 -7.58 -23.96
N ASN A 120 1.77 -7.05 -25.02
CA ASN A 120 2.24 -7.23 -26.39
C ASN A 120 3.45 -6.33 -26.72
N GLY A 121 3.81 -5.40 -25.84
CA GLY A 121 4.98 -4.54 -26.01
C GLY A 121 5.22 -3.56 -24.86
N SER A 122 6.36 -2.87 -24.91
CA SER A 122 6.78 -1.87 -23.91
C SER A 122 5.77 -0.75 -23.73
N GLU A 123 5.11 -0.34 -24.81
CA GLU A 123 4.16 0.76 -24.82
C GLU A 123 2.90 0.44 -23.99
N GLU A 124 2.31 -0.75 -24.18
CA GLU A 124 1.13 -1.22 -23.43
C GLU A 124 1.42 -1.32 -21.93
N LEU A 125 2.62 -1.81 -21.58
CA LEU A 125 3.10 -1.84 -20.20
C LEU A 125 3.26 -0.42 -19.63
N CYS A 126 3.89 0.50 -20.37
CA CYS A 126 4.08 1.89 -19.92
C CYS A 126 2.74 2.63 -19.75
N GLN A 127 1.79 2.40 -20.64
CA GLN A 127 0.42 2.96 -20.54
C GLN A 127 -0.28 2.42 -19.29
N SER A 128 -0.18 1.11 -19.04
CA SER A 128 -0.75 0.46 -17.84
C SER A 128 -0.13 1.03 -16.56
N ILE A 129 1.20 1.13 -16.50
CA ILE A 129 1.92 1.73 -15.36
C ILE A 129 1.48 3.19 -15.15
N SER A 130 1.40 3.98 -16.22
CA SER A 130 0.99 5.39 -16.13
C SER A 130 -0.44 5.54 -15.61
N LYS A 131 -1.38 4.74 -16.11
CA LYS A 131 -2.79 4.73 -15.66
C LYS A 131 -2.90 4.37 -14.18
N LEU A 132 -2.18 3.34 -13.74
CA LEU A 132 -2.17 2.89 -12.35
C LEU A 132 -1.49 3.92 -11.43
N HIS A 133 -0.42 4.57 -11.90
CA HIS A 133 0.24 5.66 -11.18
C HIS A 133 -0.70 6.84 -10.96
N GLN A 134 -1.46 7.26 -11.98
CA GLN A 134 -2.44 8.34 -11.82
C GLN A 134 -3.54 7.99 -10.81
N ARG A 135 -4.04 6.74 -10.83
CA ARG A 135 -5.00 6.26 -9.81
C ARG A 135 -4.41 6.32 -8.41
N LEU A 136 -3.15 5.94 -8.25
CA LEU A 136 -2.45 5.92 -6.96
C LEU A 136 -2.20 7.35 -6.44
N LEU A 137 -1.83 8.30 -7.31
CA LEU A 137 -1.71 9.72 -6.98
C LEU A 137 -3.06 10.34 -6.61
N ALA A 138 -4.13 10.01 -7.34
CA ALA A 138 -5.49 10.46 -7.02
C ALA A 138 -5.92 9.97 -5.64
N TRP A 139 -5.61 8.71 -5.31
CA TRP A 139 -5.82 8.15 -3.98
C TRP A 139 -5.02 8.90 -2.90
N GLU A 140 -3.72 9.16 -3.09
CA GLU A 140 -2.89 9.91 -2.14
C GLU A 140 -3.43 11.33 -1.87
N ARG A 141 -3.91 12.01 -2.91
CA ARG A 141 -4.52 13.34 -2.78
C ARG A 141 -5.84 13.31 -2.01
N SER A 142 -6.56 12.20 -2.05
CA SER A 142 -7.84 12.03 -1.32
C SER A 142 -7.68 11.76 0.18
N ILE A 143 -6.46 11.47 0.66
CA ILE A 143 -6.22 11.15 2.08
C ILE A 143 -6.45 12.41 2.94
N PRO A 144 -7.30 12.33 3.97
CA PRO A 144 -7.55 13.43 4.90
C PRO A 144 -6.33 13.73 5.77
N PRO A 145 -6.17 14.96 6.27
CA PRO A 145 -4.97 15.39 6.98
C PRO A 145 -4.65 14.53 8.22
N GLU A 146 -5.64 14.14 9.01
CA GLU A 146 -5.46 13.25 10.17
C GLU A 146 -4.92 11.85 9.83
N LEU A 147 -5.01 11.42 8.57
CA LEU A 147 -4.44 10.16 8.08
C LEU A 147 -3.12 10.38 7.31
N ARG A 148 -2.55 11.59 7.35
CA ARG A 148 -1.23 11.91 6.80
C ARG A 148 -0.17 11.88 7.90
N ALA A 149 0.96 11.24 7.63
CA ALA A 149 2.00 11.06 8.64
C ALA A 149 2.64 12.40 9.07
N GLU A 150 2.66 13.38 8.17
CA GLU A 150 3.15 14.73 8.40
C GLU A 150 2.33 15.48 9.45
N SER A 151 1.06 15.11 9.63
CA SER A 151 0.16 15.71 10.62
C SER A 151 0.39 15.18 12.04
N HIS A 152 1.27 14.21 12.22
CA HIS A 152 1.63 13.62 13.51
C HIS A 152 3.15 13.67 13.74
N PRO A 153 3.74 14.84 14.06
CA PRO A 153 5.18 14.96 14.25
C PRO A 153 5.68 14.12 15.44
N PRO A 154 7.00 13.82 15.52
CA PRO A 154 7.56 13.12 16.67
C PRO A 154 7.34 13.92 17.96
N ASN A 155 7.08 13.21 19.07
CA ASN A 155 6.95 13.78 20.42
C ASN A 155 5.80 14.79 20.63
N THR A 156 4.81 14.87 19.74
CA THR A 156 3.64 15.76 19.91
C THR A 156 2.46 15.11 20.61
N ILE A 157 2.56 13.82 20.92
CA ILE A 157 1.52 13.09 21.64
C ILE A 157 1.73 13.31 23.14
N GLU A 158 1.21 14.43 23.64
CA GLU A 158 1.16 14.75 25.06
C GLU A 158 0.24 13.77 25.80
N ASP A 159 0.59 13.42 27.04
CA ASP A 159 -0.26 12.61 27.91
C ASP A 159 -1.50 13.42 28.32
N GLY A 160 -2.67 12.88 28.02
CA GLY A 160 -3.98 13.49 28.26
C GLY A 160 -5.10 12.55 27.79
N GLU A 161 -6.36 12.93 28.01
CA GLU A 161 -7.53 12.09 27.68
C GLU A 161 -7.55 11.68 26.20
N ASP A 162 -7.12 12.59 25.31
CA ASP A 162 -7.04 12.40 23.86
C ASP A 162 -5.82 11.59 23.37
N ALA A 163 -4.87 11.26 24.25
CA ALA A 163 -3.58 10.70 23.85
C ALA A 163 -3.73 9.36 23.13
N ALA A 164 -4.65 8.51 23.58
CA ALA A 164 -4.91 7.21 22.97
C ALA A 164 -5.41 7.34 21.52
N LEU A 165 -6.37 8.24 21.28
CA LEU A 165 -6.90 8.49 19.93
C LEU A 165 -5.85 9.09 19.00
N LYS A 166 -5.10 10.10 19.46
CA LYS A 166 -3.99 10.68 18.69
C LYS A 166 -2.96 9.61 18.31
N ARG A 167 -2.65 8.68 19.22
CA ARG A 167 -1.80 7.51 18.93
C ARG A 167 -2.42 6.69 17.81
N ILE A 168 -3.68 6.28 17.91
CA ILE A 168 -4.36 5.48 16.87
C ILE A 168 -4.27 6.14 15.49
N PHE A 169 -4.53 7.44 15.38
CA PHE A 169 -4.45 8.14 14.09
C PHE A 169 -3.01 8.26 13.57
N ALA A 170 -2.03 8.56 14.42
CA ALA A 170 -0.62 8.61 14.02
C ALA A 170 -0.13 7.26 13.48
N ILE A 171 -0.59 6.18 14.10
CA ILE A 171 -0.35 4.80 13.71
C ILE A 171 -0.96 4.50 12.32
N GLN A 172 -2.22 4.88 12.15
CA GLN A 172 -2.96 4.65 10.93
C GLN A 172 -2.33 5.41 9.76
N ALA A 173 -1.97 6.66 9.99
CA ALA A 173 -1.27 7.51 9.04
C ALA A 173 0.07 6.92 8.62
N LEU A 174 0.90 6.49 9.57
CA LEU A 174 2.19 5.86 9.29
C LEU A 174 2.04 4.57 8.46
N THR A 175 1.13 3.69 8.87
CA THR A 175 0.91 2.43 8.15
C THR A 175 0.35 2.64 6.74
N LEU A 176 -0.51 3.66 6.54
CA LEU A 176 -0.99 4.07 5.23
C LEU A 176 0.15 4.59 4.34
N GLN A 177 1.00 5.47 4.86
CA GLN A 177 2.13 6.03 4.12
C GLN A 177 3.11 4.93 3.68
N VAL A 178 3.49 4.04 4.60
CA VAL A 178 4.42 2.93 4.30
C VAL A 178 3.84 1.97 3.27
N SER A 179 2.54 1.67 3.35
CA SER A 179 1.89 0.86 2.32
C SER A 179 1.84 1.55 0.97
N TYR A 180 1.53 2.84 0.93
CA TYR A 180 1.53 3.63 -0.29
C TYR A 180 2.90 3.62 -0.97
N ASP A 181 3.95 3.90 -0.21
CA ASP A 181 5.33 3.88 -0.69
C ASP A 181 5.69 2.50 -1.25
N ASN A 182 5.28 1.42 -0.57
CA ASN A 182 5.50 0.07 -1.07
C ASN A 182 4.70 -0.25 -2.36
N VAL A 183 3.48 0.27 -2.52
CA VAL A 183 2.70 0.11 -3.75
C VAL A 183 3.31 0.91 -4.91
N GLN A 184 3.87 2.10 -4.65
CA GLN A 184 4.66 2.85 -5.64
C GLN A 184 5.89 2.04 -6.09
N ILE A 185 6.65 1.48 -5.13
CA ILE A 185 7.78 0.60 -5.42
C ILE A 185 7.33 -0.60 -6.26
N LEU A 186 6.24 -1.27 -5.88
CA LEU A 186 5.69 -2.41 -6.60
C LEU A 186 5.32 -2.05 -8.05
N LEU A 187 4.71 -0.89 -8.27
CA LEU A 187 4.30 -0.42 -9.60
C LEU A 187 5.50 -0.24 -10.55
N PHE A 188 6.58 0.35 -10.07
CA PHE A 188 7.73 0.75 -10.90
C PHE A 188 8.88 -0.27 -10.92
N ARG A 189 8.91 -1.21 -9.96
CA ARG A 189 9.92 -2.29 -9.86
C ARG A 189 10.12 -3.13 -11.12
N PRO A 190 9.15 -3.35 -12.03
CA PRO A 190 9.39 -4.02 -13.31
C PRO A 190 10.43 -3.31 -14.19
N LEU A 191 10.51 -1.98 -14.10
CA LEU A 191 11.38 -1.14 -14.91
C LEU A 191 12.80 -1.02 -14.35
N ILE A 192 13.02 -1.51 -13.12
CA ILE A 192 14.28 -1.45 -12.40
C ILE A 192 14.96 -2.81 -12.53
N SER A 193 15.94 -2.92 -13.43
CA SER A 193 16.70 -4.15 -13.72
C SER A 193 18.20 -3.94 -13.54
N ILE A 194 18.85 -4.79 -12.74
CA ILE A 194 20.31 -4.82 -12.61
C ILE A 194 20.91 -5.59 -13.79
N GLY A 195 21.70 -4.88 -14.60
CA GLY A 195 22.68 -5.49 -15.51
C GLY A 195 22.12 -6.37 -16.62
N GLY A 196 20.88 -6.12 -17.09
CA GLY A 196 20.27 -6.93 -18.15
C GLY A 196 20.11 -8.41 -17.77
N VAL A 197 20.25 -8.75 -16.48
CA VAL A 197 20.12 -10.13 -16.01
C VAL A 197 18.65 -10.52 -16.10
N PRO A 198 18.31 -11.57 -16.87
CA PRO A 198 16.96 -12.08 -16.95
C PRO A 198 16.38 -12.31 -15.56
N ARG A 199 15.16 -11.82 -15.30
CA ARG A 199 14.32 -12.33 -14.19
C ARG A 199 13.93 -13.77 -14.51
N SER A 200 14.89 -14.68 -14.43
CA SER A 200 14.67 -16.11 -14.48
C SER A 200 14.74 -16.65 -13.06
N ARG A 201 13.68 -17.37 -12.68
CA ARG A 201 13.64 -18.39 -11.61
C ARG A 201 13.43 -17.92 -10.17
N ILE A 202 12.20 -17.53 -9.84
CA ILE A 202 11.57 -17.98 -8.57
C ILE A 202 10.19 -18.64 -8.82
N SER A 203 9.80 -18.92 -10.08
CA SER A 203 8.62 -19.73 -10.38
C SER A 203 9.04 -21.06 -10.99
N THR A 204 8.98 -22.14 -10.23
CA THR A 204 9.12 -23.54 -10.67
C THR A 204 7.89 -24.03 -11.44
N ARG A 205 7.37 -23.20 -12.37
CA ARG A 205 6.32 -23.62 -13.31
C ARG A 205 6.75 -23.24 -14.71
N ALA A 206 7.04 -24.25 -15.53
CA ALA A 206 7.59 -24.12 -16.88
C ALA A 206 6.70 -23.37 -17.89
N ASN A 207 5.56 -22.81 -17.47
CA ASN A 207 4.58 -22.10 -18.29
C ASN A 207 4.31 -20.66 -17.80
N SER A 208 5.24 -20.05 -17.05
CA SER A 208 5.01 -18.70 -16.49
C SER A 208 5.28 -17.57 -17.51
N PRO A 209 4.39 -16.55 -17.61
CA PRO A 209 4.50 -15.40 -18.54
C PRO A 209 5.74 -14.49 -18.33
N ALA A 210 6.57 -14.77 -17.32
CA ALA A 210 7.73 -13.96 -16.93
C ALA A 210 8.87 -13.90 -17.97
N LEU A 211 8.91 -14.80 -18.96
CA LEU A 211 9.85 -14.71 -20.08
C LEU A 211 9.44 -13.65 -21.11
N ALA A 212 8.14 -13.39 -21.29
CA ALA A 212 7.63 -12.44 -22.27
C ALA A 212 7.80 -10.97 -21.82
N THR A 213 7.71 -10.70 -20.52
CA THR A 213 7.89 -9.36 -19.94
C THR A 213 9.30 -8.79 -20.18
N GLN A 214 10.30 -9.63 -20.43
CA GLN A 214 11.69 -9.18 -20.63
C GLN A 214 11.94 -8.63 -22.04
N ALA A 215 11.32 -9.20 -23.08
CA ALA A 215 11.35 -8.63 -24.42
C ALA A 215 10.63 -7.27 -24.48
N SER A 216 9.61 -7.09 -23.62
CA SER A 216 8.82 -5.87 -23.47
C SER A 216 9.57 -4.70 -22.80
N LEU A 217 10.78 -4.87 -22.25
CA LEU A 217 11.50 -3.78 -21.57
C LEU A 217 12.55 -3.09 -22.45
N ALA A 218 12.93 -3.69 -23.58
CA ALA A 218 14.02 -3.19 -24.44
C ALA A 218 13.71 -1.83 -25.11
N ASN A 219 12.42 -1.51 -25.29
CA ASN A 219 11.96 -0.29 -25.97
C ASN A 219 11.26 0.70 -25.01
N VAL A 220 11.54 0.64 -23.71
CA VAL A 220 10.98 1.62 -22.75
C VAL A 220 11.77 2.94 -22.87
N PRO A 221 11.11 4.11 -23.02
CA PRO A 221 11.80 5.39 -23.08
C PRO A 221 12.65 5.65 -21.82
N SER A 222 13.88 6.13 -21.99
CA SER A 222 14.79 6.43 -20.87
C SER A 222 14.21 7.44 -19.87
N ALA A 223 13.42 8.41 -20.35
CA ALA A 223 12.69 9.34 -19.49
C ALA A 223 11.72 8.62 -18.54
N PHE A 224 11.07 7.55 -19.00
CA PHE A 224 10.15 6.75 -18.19
C PHE A 224 10.90 5.94 -17.12
N ILE A 225 12.07 5.39 -17.47
CA ILE A 225 12.97 4.72 -16.52
C ILE A 225 13.44 5.70 -15.43
N ASN A 226 13.79 6.94 -15.80
CA ASN A 226 14.20 7.97 -14.84
C ASN A 226 13.06 8.31 -13.87
N ILE A 227 11.82 8.44 -14.34
CA ILE A 227 10.64 8.64 -13.49
C ILE A 227 10.49 7.46 -12.52
N ALA A 228 10.57 6.23 -13.03
CA ALA A 228 10.43 5.02 -12.22
C ALA A 228 11.50 4.95 -11.10
N GLN A 229 12.75 5.26 -11.43
CA GLN A 229 13.84 5.32 -10.46
C GLN A 229 13.63 6.42 -9.42
N GLN A 230 13.22 7.61 -9.85
CA GLN A 230 12.95 8.73 -8.94
C GLN A 230 11.80 8.40 -7.96
N GLN A 231 10.71 7.81 -8.46
CA GLN A 231 9.57 7.42 -7.62
C GLN A 231 9.97 6.32 -6.62
N CYS A 232 10.66 5.27 -7.08
CA CYS A 232 11.14 4.22 -6.18
C CYS A 232 12.14 4.74 -5.16
N TRP A 233 13.04 5.64 -5.54
CA TRP A 233 13.98 6.27 -4.61
C TRP A 233 13.26 7.08 -3.54
N ALA A 234 12.33 7.95 -3.94
CA ALA A 234 11.58 8.80 -3.03
C ALA A 234 10.77 7.97 -2.03
N SER A 235 9.99 7.00 -2.51
CA SER A 235 9.20 6.11 -1.67
C SER A 235 10.05 5.25 -0.75
N ALA A 236 11.14 4.66 -1.26
CA ALA A 236 12.01 3.81 -0.44
C ALA A 236 12.77 4.62 0.62
N THR A 237 13.23 5.83 0.28
CA THR A 237 13.87 6.75 1.24
C THR A 237 12.87 7.11 2.34
N ARG A 238 11.67 7.57 1.98
CA ARG A 238 10.63 7.96 2.94
C ARG A 238 10.24 6.82 3.89
N THR A 239 10.11 5.60 3.37
CA THR A 239 9.85 4.41 4.18
C THR A 239 11.04 4.04 5.09
N SER A 240 12.28 4.21 4.63
CA SER A 240 13.47 3.95 5.46
C SER A 240 13.59 4.90 6.65
N GLU A 241 13.06 6.13 6.51
CA GLU A 241 13.05 7.14 7.57
C GLU A 241 12.06 6.84 8.70
N VAL A 242 11.18 5.85 8.55
CA VAL A 242 10.28 5.41 9.62
C VAL A 242 11.06 4.94 10.86
N ALA A 243 12.29 4.43 10.68
CA ALA A 243 13.19 4.13 11.79
C ALA A 243 13.51 5.35 12.68
N LYS A 244 13.41 6.58 12.13
CA LYS A 244 13.61 7.84 12.85
C LYS A 244 12.41 8.25 13.72
N ARG A 245 11.35 7.42 13.77
CA ARG A 245 10.14 7.60 14.61
C ARG A 245 10.08 6.58 15.75
N PRO A 246 11.03 6.59 16.71
CA PRO A 246 11.04 5.64 17.81
C PRO A 246 9.82 5.78 18.74
N ASP A 247 9.20 6.97 18.77
CA ASP A 247 7.95 7.26 19.45
C ASP A 247 6.82 6.34 18.96
N LEU A 248 6.62 6.24 17.66
CA LEU A 248 5.59 5.39 17.08
C LEU A 248 5.98 3.91 17.08
N LEU A 249 7.26 3.59 16.85
CA LEU A 249 7.74 2.20 16.86
C LEU A 249 7.60 1.53 18.23
N ARG A 250 7.70 2.30 19.33
CA ARG A 250 7.43 1.80 20.69
C ARG A 250 5.95 1.46 20.90
N LEU A 251 5.03 2.19 20.27
CA LEU A 251 3.59 2.01 20.45
C LEU A 251 3.04 0.69 19.86
N PHE A 252 3.80 0.02 18.99
CA PHE A 252 3.38 -1.21 18.33
C PHE A 252 4.17 -2.45 18.72
N GLN A 253 5.04 -2.35 19.74
CA GLN A 253 5.89 -3.47 20.13
C GLN A 253 5.00 -4.71 20.27
N PHE A 254 5.25 -5.69 19.39
CA PHE A 254 4.54 -6.98 19.30
C PHE A 254 3.13 -7.01 18.65
N GLY A 255 2.79 -6.08 17.75
CA GLY A 255 1.52 -6.08 16.99
C GLY A 255 1.65 -6.22 15.45
N PHE A 256 0.51 -6.43 14.77
CA PHE A 256 0.46 -6.47 13.29
C PHE A 256 1.05 -5.22 12.61
N PRO A 257 0.82 -3.97 13.09
CA PRO A 257 1.46 -2.79 12.51
C PRO A 257 3.00 -2.84 12.51
N ALA A 258 3.62 -3.42 13.53
CA ALA A 258 5.08 -3.55 13.59
C ALA A 258 5.61 -4.51 12.51
N ILE A 259 4.96 -5.66 12.33
CA ILE A 259 5.29 -6.62 11.26
C ILE A 259 5.09 -5.97 9.89
N HIS A 260 3.96 -5.28 9.71
CA HIS A 260 3.60 -4.57 8.48
C HIS A 260 4.65 -3.52 8.08
N VAL A 261 5.04 -2.65 9.02
CA VAL A 261 6.09 -1.65 8.80
C VAL A 261 7.44 -2.33 8.54
N GLY A 262 7.80 -3.36 9.31
CA GLY A 262 9.06 -4.07 9.14
C GLY A 262 9.23 -4.72 7.76
N VAL A 263 8.19 -5.39 7.25
CA VAL A 263 8.20 -6.00 5.92
C VAL A 263 8.37 -4.95 4.81
N HIS A 264 7.67 -3.83 4.91
CA HIS A 264 7.77 -2.76 3.93
C HIS A 264 9.09 -1.98 4.03
N ALA A 265 9.63 -1.78 5.23
CA ALA A 265 10.96 -1.19 5.43
C ALA A 265 12.08 -2.07 4.85
N PHE A 266 11.96 -3.40 5.00
CA PHE A 266 12.85 -4.33 4.33
C PHE A 266 12.77 -4.23 2.81
N SER A 267 11.55 -4.21 2.24
CA SER A 267 11.31 -4.02 0.79
C SER A 267 11.94 -2.72 0.27
N ALA A 268 11.78 -1.62 1.01
CA ALA A 268 12.39 -0.33 0.71
C ALA A 268 13.93 -0.39 0.75
N GLY A 269 14.52 -1.04 1.77
CA GLY A 269 15.97 -1.23 1.88
C GLY A 269 16.55 -2.00 0.69
N VAL A 270 15.88 -3.08 0.26
CA VAL A 270 16.25 -3.82 -0.95
C VAL A 270 16.19 -2.91 -2.17
N MET A 271 15.13 -2.11 -2.34
CA MET A 271 15.00 -1.20 -3.48
C MET A 271 16.08 -0.11 -3.50
N LEU A 272 16.43 0.48 -2.34
CA LEU A 272 17.55 1.43 -2.24
C LEU A 272 18.89 0.77 -2.64
N GLY A 273 19.13 -0.45 -2.18
CA GLY A 273 20.31 -1.22 -2.57
C GLY A 273 20.36 -1.48 -4.08
N LEU A 274 19.23 -1.86 -4.68
CA LEU A 274 19.13 -2.04 -6.14
C LEU A 274 19.45 -0.73 -6.89
N LEU A 275 18.84 0.39 -6.49
CA LEU A 275 19.06 1.69 -7.12
C LEU A 275 20.51 2.18 -6.96
N ALA A 276 21.13 1.94 -5.81
CA ALA A 276 22.54 2.25 -5.59
C ALA A 276 23.47 1.45 -6.51
N LEU A 277 23.13 0.19 -6.81
CA LEU A 277 23.88 -0.65 -7.76
C LEU A 277 23.67 -0.23 -9.22
N LEU A 278 22.52 0.33 -9.58
CA LEU A 278 22.24 0.84 -10.93
C LEU A 278 22.94 2.16 -11.23
N SER A 279 23.25 2.93 -10.19
CA SER A 279 24.02 4.16 -10.26
C SER A 279 25.34 3.98 -9.48
N PRO A 280 26.28 3.14 -9.95
CA PRO A 280 27.54 2.97 -9.27
C PRO A 280 28.28 4.31 -9.29
N LEU A 281 28.29 4.98 -8.13
CA LEU A 281 29.19 6.10 -7.80
C LEU A 281 29.31 7.18 -8.88
N SER A 282 28.18 7.75 -9.32
CA SER A 282 28.18 8.95 -10.14
C SER A 282 27.31 10.04 -9.48
N ALA A 283 27.99 11.04 -8.94
CA ALA A 283 27.49 12.40 -8.68
C ALA A 283 26.43 12.66 -7.57
N ARG A 284 25.88 11.67 -6.86
CA ARG A 284 24.82 11.94 -5.84
C ARG A 284 25.23 11.82 -4.36
N GLY A 285 26.44 11.34 -4.07
CA GLY A 285 27.00 11.36 -2.71
C GLY A 285 27.59 12.72 -2.28
N GLN A 286 27.73 13.67 -3.21
CA GLN A 286 28.43 14.93 -2.97
C GLN A 286 27.53 16.07 -2.47
N GLU A 287 26.21 15.99 -2.67
CA GLU A 287 25.29 17.07 -2.24
C GLU A 287 25.08 17.12 -0.72
N ASN A 288 25.34 16.03 -0.01
CA ASN A 288 25.24 16.01 1.46
C ASN A 288 26.54 16.44 2.19
N HIS A 289 27.60 16.82 1.47
CA HIS A 289 28.87 17.26 2.07
C HIS A 289 29.27 18.71 1.76
N THR A 290 28.51 19.45 0.93
CA THR A 290 28.85 20.84 0.56
C THR A 290 27.95 21.91 1.16
N CYS A 291 26.91 21.56 1.92
CA CYS A 291 26.10 22.52 2.68
C CYS A 291 26.38 22.44 4.20
N GLY A 292 27.67 22.39 4.54
CA GLY A 292 28.15 22.31 5.92
C GLY A 292 29.45 23.06 6.15
N VAL A 293 29.74 24.11 5.38
CA VAL A 293 30.70 25.15 5.75
C VAL A 293 30.23 26.47 5.14
N LYS A 294 29.50 27.25 5.93
CA LYS A 294 29.68 28.69 6.11
C LYS A 294 28.83 29.16 7.28
#